data_AF-A0A439CP58-F1
#
_entry.id   AF-A0A439CP58-F1
#
_cell.length_a   1.000
_cell.length_b   1.000
_cell.length_c   1.000
_cell.angle_alpha   90.00
_cell.angle_beta   90.00
_cell.angle_gamma   90.00
#
_symmetry.space_group_name_H-M   'P 1'
#
loop_
_entity.id
_entity.type
_entity.pdbx_description
1 polymer ?
#
loop_
_entity_poly.entity_id
_entity_poly.type
_entity_poly.pdbx_seq_one_letter_code
_entity_poly.pdbx_strand_id
1 'polypeptide(L)'
;MTPEAYICPTYPPIVLRRISVLCSPTWWELVDSRVSPSNRTKKKSAKISHEPAQAERLAKHHKKRKREDEELQHQKEEAAAELPETWARELHRSGSSAIALLADEKSVDFVLKAVKKLAKTKKYPIWGEGLKDGVPVFGAQWLRTHNKLSYPGNDVVQAVVDAYFTVFNRKEEEAHQLAKRLRNEPDEDGFVMVTRGGRSAPARRDEAEEAKQKMLDKQQKKKDEMQNFYRFQLREKRKAEQLELLKKFDDDKKKVQAMKEKRGKFRPEV
;
A
#
# COMPACT_ATOMS: atom_id res chain seq x y z
N MET A 1 64.54 -8.12 -7.64
CA MET A 1 63.32 -8.27 -6.83
C MET A 1 62.14 -8.37 -7.78
N THR A 2 61.80 -9.59 -8.16
CA THR A 2 60.58 -9.95 -8.90
C THR A 2 59.52 -10.38 -7.87
N PRO A 3 58.31 -9.81 -7.86
CA PRO A 3 57.21 -10.42 -7.16
C PRO A 3 56.45 -11.37 -8.08
N GLU A 4 56.33 -12.59 -7.57
CA GLU A 4 55.69 -13.78 -8.11
C GLU A 4 54.24 -13.57 -8.54
N ALA A 5 53.88 -14.32 -9.58
CA ALA A 5 52.52 -14.54 -10.01
C ALA A 5 51.73 -15.33 -8.95
N TYR A 6 50.60 -14.78 -8.51
CA TYR A 6 49.55 -15.54 -7.86
C TYR A 6 48.48 -15.92 -8.89
N ILE A 7 48.58 -17.15 -9.37
CA ILE A 7 47.56 -17.84 -10.16
C ILE A 7 46.47 -18.29 -9.18
N CYS A 8 45.29 -17.67 -9.22
CA CYS A 8 44.12 -18.18 -8.51
C CYS A 8 43.32 -19.15 -9.39
N PRO A 9 42.81 -20.25 -8.80
CA PRO A 9 42.28 -21.40 -9.51
C PRO A 9 40.90 -21.13 -10.15
N THR A 10 40.75 -21.72 -11.33
CA THR A 10 39.56 -21.90 -12.14
C THR A 10 38.31 -22.28 -11.33
N TYR A 11 37.25 -21.47 -11.40
CA TYR A 11 35.91 -21.82 -10.94
C TYR A 11 35.12 -22.58 -12.04
N PRO A 12 34.33 -23.61 -11.70
CA PRO A 12 33.52 -24.36 -12.67
C PRO A 12 32.28 -23.56 -13.11
N PRO A 13 31.74 -23.81 -14.32
CA PRO A 13 30.55 -23.14 -14.82
C PRO A 13 29.29 -23.51 -14.04
N ILE A 14 28.47 -22.48 -13.78
CA ILE A 14 27.18 -22.52 -13.11
C ILE A 14 26.23 -23.47 -13.86
N VAL A 15 25.90 -24.60 -13.24
CA VAL A 15 24.93 -25.57 -13.76
C VAL A 15 23.52 -25.09 -13.40
N LEU A 16 22.81 -24.49 -14.35
CA LEU A 16 21.38 -24.22 -14.24
C LEU A 16 20.60 -25.55 -14.29
N ARG A 17 20.17 -26.03 -13.13
CA ARG A 17 19.25 -27.17 -13.02
C ARG A 17 17.79 -26.71 -13.13
N ARG A 18 17.09 -27.37 -14.06
CA ARG A 18 15.66 -27.73 -14.05
C ARG A 18 14.65 -26.63 -13.67
N ILE A 19 14.03 -26.05 -14.71
CA ILE A 19 12.68 -25.49 -14.64
C ILE A 19 11.73 -26.66 -14.42
N SER A 20 11.27 -26.86 -13.18
CA SER A 20 10.17 -27.76 -12.85
C SER A 20 8.86 -27.08 -13.21
N VAL A 21 8.30 -27.42 -14.37
CA VAL A 21 6.90 -27.13 -14.68
C VAL A 21 6.07 -28.19 -13.97
N LEU A 22 5.51 -27.83 -12.81
CA LEU A 22 4.47 -28.61 -12.17
C LEU A 22 3.18 -28.41 -12.97
N CYS A 23 2.92 -29.39 -13.83
CA CYS A 23 1.63 -29.63 -14.45
C CYS A 23 0.72 -30.23 -13.38
N SER A 24 -0.35 -29.54 -13.00
CA SER A 24 -1.51 -30.17 -12.38
C SER A 24 -2.73 -29.89 -13.26
N PRO A 25 -3.39 -30.93 -13.79
CA PRO A 25 -4.61 -30.81 -14.55
C PRO A 25 -5.79 -30.81 -13.60
N THR A 26 -6.77 -29.97 -13.90
CA THR A 26 -8.21 -30.08 -13.63
C THR A 26 -8.74 -28.73 -13.17
N TRP A 27 -9.51 -28.08 -14.04
CA TRP A 27 -10.95 -27.88 -13.85
C TRP A 27 -11.44 -27.09 -15.05
N TRP A 28 -12.35 -27.72 -15.78
CA TRP A 28 -13.11 -27.12 -16.87
C TRP A 28 -14.29 -26.38 -16.28
N GLU A 29 -14.46 -25.10 -16.59
CA GLU A 29 -15.77 -24.45 -16.57
C GLU A 29 -15.84 -23.37 -17.67
N LEU A 30 -16.37 -23.82 -18.80
CA LEU A 30 -17.46 -23.20 -19.55
C LEU A 30 -17.71 -21.69 -19.34
N VAL A 31 -17.21 -20.86 -20.26
CA VAL A 31 -17.97 -19.70 -20.76
C VAL A 31 -17.87 -19.70 -22.28
N ASP A 32 -18.94 -20.18 -22.90
CA ASP A 32 -19.21 -19.98 -24.31
C ASP A 32 -19.66 -18.53 -24.52
N SER A 33 -19.08 -17.83 -25.49
CA SER A 33 -19.81 -17.29 -26.65
C SER A 33 -19.35 -15.91 -27.19
N ARG A 34 -19.16 -15.93 -28.52
CA ARG A 34 -19.18 -14.84 -29.53
C ARG A 34 -17.96 -13.93 -29.67
N VAL A 35 -16.97 -14.44 -30.41
CA VAL A 35 -16.14 -13.64 -31.31
C VAL A 35 -16.81 -13.61 -32.69
N SER A 36 -17.25 -12.42 -33.13
CA SER A 36 -17.63 -12.16 -34.53
C SER A 36 -16.41 -11.67 -35.31
N PRO A 37 -16.11 -12.19 -36.52
CA PRO A 37 -15.03 -11.66 -37.36
C PRO A 37 -15.52 -10.46 -38.18
N SER A 38 -14.88 -9.30 -38.02
CA SER A 38 -15.10 -8.14 -38.90
C SER A 38 -14.08 -8.14 -40.05
N ASN A 39 -14.53 -8.55 -41.23
CA ASN A 39 -13.77 -8.42 -42.48
C ASN A 39 -13.70 -6.97 -42.98
N ARG A 40 -12.56 -6.65 -43.57
CA ARG A 40 -12.18 -5.36 -44.14
C ARG A 40 -12.68 -5.21 -45.58
N THR A 41 -12.96 -3.96 -45.95
CA THR A 41 -13.17 -3.38 -47.30
C THR A 41 -14.62 -3.23 -47.83
N LYS A 42 -15.11 -1.99 -47.89
CA LYS A 42 -15.29 -1.20 -49.13
C LYS A 42 -15.76 0.22 -48.79
N LYS A 43 -14.95 1.21 -49.19
CA LYS A 43 -15.22 2.64 -49.09
C LYS A 43 -16.29 3.00 -50.12
N LYS A 44 -17.50 3.36 -49.66
CA LYS A 44 -18.52 4.07 -50.44
C LYS A 44 -18.83 5.37 -49.70
N SER A 45 -18.62 6.49 -50.38
CA SER A 45 -18.97 7.83 -49.92
C SER A 45 -20.48 7.97 -49.83
N ALA A 46 -21.03 7.90 -48.62
CA ALA A 46 -22.41 8.26 -48.33
C ALA A 46 -22.45 9.65 -47.68
N LYS A 47 -23.37 10.47 -48.17
CA LYS A 47 -23.61 11.86 -47.78
C LYS A 47 -23.91 11.95 -46.28
N ILE A 48 -23.34 12.96 -45.62
CA ILE A 48 -23.57 13.27 -44.20
C ILE A 48 -25.01 13.75 -44.05
N SER A 49 -25.89 12.87 -43.55
CA SER A 49 -27.23 13.23 -43.10
C SER A 49 -27.21 13.46 -41.58
N HIS A 50 -27.67 14.62 -41.12
CA HIS A 50 -27.72 15.01 -39.72
C HIS A 50 -28.87 14.31 -38.99
N GLU A 51 -28.66 13.06 -38.60
CA GLU A 51 -29.54 12.32 -37.68
C GLU A 51 -29.06 12.56 -36.23
N PRO A 52 -29.91 13.01 -35.29
CA PRO A 52 -29.49 13.44 -33.96
C PRO A 52 -28.79 12.34 -33.15
N ALA A 53 -29.15 11.07 -33.39
CA ALA A 53 -28.52 9.90 -32.75
C ALA A 53 -27.06 9.67 -33.20
N GLN A 54 -26.70 10.07 -34.43
CA GLN A 54 -25.32 9.96 -34.92
C GLN A 54 -24.44 11.09 -34.37
N ALA A 55 -25.01 12.30 -34.25
CA ALA A 55 -24.32 13.44 -33.61
C ALA A 55 -24.01 13.16 -32.14
N GLU A 56 -24.92 12.52 -31.40
CA GLU A 56 -24.69 12.15 -30.00
C GLU A 56 -23.60 11.08 -29.84
N ARG A 57 -23.52 10.11 -30.76
CA ARG A 57 -22.44 9.10 -30.79
C ARG A 57 -21.08 9.72 -31.12
N LEU A 58 -21.02 10.65 -32.07
CA LEU A 58 -19.80 11.39 -32.41
C LEU A 58 -19.37 12.31 -31.26
N ALA A 59 -20.32 12.96 -30.58
CA ALA A 59 -20.05 13.77 -29.39
C ALA A 59 -19.56 12.92 -28.20
N LYS A 60 -20.15 11.74 -27.98
CA LYS A 60 -19.65 10.75 -26.99
C LYS A 60 -18.23 10.29 -27.33
N HIS A 61 -17.93 10.06 -28.60
CA HIS A 61 -16.58 9.65 -29.03
C HIS A 61 -15.54 10.78 -28.92
N HIS A 62 -15.94 12.04 -29.16
CA HIS A 62 -15.08 13.21 -28.95
C HIS A 62 -14.84 13.50 -27.46
N LYS A 63 -15.90 13.39 -26.63
CA LYS A 63 -15.77 13.47 -25.17
C LYS A 63 -14.92 12.34 -24.60
N LYS A 64 -15.04 11.13 -25.15
CA LYS A 64 -14.22 9.96 -24.77
C LYS A 64 -12.73 10.21 -25.07
N ARG A 65 -12.40 10.65 -26.28
CA ARG A 65 -11.01 11.00 -26.64
C ARG A 65 -10.45 12.13 -25.76
N LYS A 66 -11.24 13.18 -25.53
CA LYS A 66 -10.83 14.28 -24.65
C LYS A 66 -10.54 13.81 -23.22
N ARG A 67 -11.37 12.91 -22.68
CA ARG A 67 -11.17 12.32 -21.35
C ARG A 67 -9.93 11.43 -21.30
N GLU A 68 -9.69 10.61 -22.32
CA GLU A 68 -8.49 9.78 -22.42
C GLU A 68 -7.22 10.64 -22.50
N ASP A 69 -7.26 11.75 -23.25
CA ASP A 69 -6.14 12.71 -23.33
C ASP A 69 -5.86 13.41 -21.99
N GLU A 70 -6.91 13.80 -21.25
CA GLU A 70 -6.81 14.37 -19.90
C GLU A 70 -6.27 13.34 -18.89
N GLU A 71 -6.72 12.08 -18.95
CA GLU A 71 -6.21 10.99 -18.10
C GLU A 71 -4.74 10.67 -18.40
N LEU A 72 -4.32 10.70 -19.67
CA LEU A 72 -2.92 10.53 -20.06
C LEU A 72 -2.05 11.71 -19.60
N GLN A 73 -2.58 12.94 -19.63
CA GLN A 73 -1.89 14.11 -19.09
C GLN A 73 -1.73 13.98 -17.57
N HIS A 74 -2.79 13.57 -16.86
CA HIS A 74 -2.74 13.30 -15.43
C HIS A 74 -1.68 12.25 -15.09
N GLN A 75 -1.65 11.13 -15.83
CA GLN A 75 -0.63 10.09 -15.64
C GLN A 75 0.79 10.59 -15.89
N LYS A 76 0.99 11.46 -16.88
CA LYS A 76 2.31 12.06 -17.15
C LYS A 76 2.74 13.03 -16.05
N GLU A 77 1.82 13.84 -15.55
CA GLU A 77 2.07 14.75 -14.44
C GLU A 77 2.32 13.99 -13.13
N GLU A 78 1.60 12.90 -12.88
CA GLU A 78 1.87 12.00 -11.77
C GLU A 78 3.24 11.33 -11.89
N ALA A 79 3.59 10.83 -13.07
CA ALA A 79 4.92 10.27 -13.32
C ALA A 79 6.04 11.31 -13.21
N ALA A 80 5.78 12.59 -13.53
CA ALA A 80 6.73 13.68 -13.34
C ALA A 80 6.85 14.13 -11.87
N ALA A 81 5.79 13.94 -11.08
CA ALA A 81 5.78 14.18 -9.63
C ALA A 81 6.41 13.03 -8.83
N GLU A 82 6.56 11.84 -9.42
CA GLU A 82 7.29 10.74 -8.83
C GLU A 82 8.78 11.05 -8.73
N LEU A 83 9.38 10.71 -7.59
CA LEU A 83 10.80 10.89 -7.39
C LEU A 83 11.58 9.99 -8.38
N PRO A 84 12.65 10.51 -9.00
CA PRO A 84 13.45 9.71 -9.92
C PRO A 84 14.05 8.52 -9.19
N GLU A 85 13.98 7.34 -9.83
CA GLU A 85 14.59 6.14 -9.28
C GLU A 85 16.11 6.33 -9.20
N THR A 86 16.67 6.16 -8.00
CA THR A 86 18.11 6.38 -7.78
C THR A 86 18.95 5.26 -8.40
N TRP A 87 18.37 4.09 -8.63
CA TRP A 87 19.06 2.94 -9.17
C TRP A 87 18.70 2.77 -10.65
N ALA A 88 19.70 2.72 -11.52
CA ALA A 88 19.47 2.45 -12.95
C ALA A 88 18.94 1.03 -13.22
N ARG A 89 18.99 0.14 -12.22
CA ARG A 89 18.51 -1.24 -12.26
C ARG A 89 18.36 -1.80 -10.85
N GLU A 90 17.25 -2.47 -10.60
CA GLU A 90 17.06 -3.28 -9.40
C GLU A 90 17.91 -4.56 -9.43
N LEU A 91 18.62 -4.81 -8.33
CA LEU A 91 19.42 -6.03 -8.17
C LEU A 91 18.59 -7.10 -7.46
N HIS A 92 18.23 -8.17 -8.18
CA HIS A 92 17.53 -9.29 -7.59
C HIS A 92 18.51 -10.25 -6.88
N ARG A 93 18.02 -10.89 -5.82
CA ARG A 93 18.78 -11.92 -5.09
C ARG A 93 18.96 -13.18 -5.94
N SER A 94 20.01 -13.96 -5.65
CA SER A 94 20.19 -15.27 -6.27
C SER A 94 18.97 -16.17 -5.99
N GLY A 95 18.50 -16.88 -7.01
CA GLY A 95 17.28 -17.70 -6.93
C GLY A 95 15.97 -16.93 -7.19
N SER A 96 16.03 -15.64 -7.52
CA SER A 96 14.85 -14.90 -7.99
C SER A 96 14.31 -15.49 -9.29
N SER A 97 13.00 -15.70 -9.34
CA SER A 97 12.25 -16.08 -10.53
C SER A 97 11.62 -14.84 -11.16
N ALA A 98 11.62 -14.76 -12.49
CA ALA A 98 10.93 -13.73 -13.24
C ALA A 98 9.64 -14.31 -13.85
N ILE A 99 8.55 -13.54 -13.78
CA ILE A 99 7.29 -13.86 -14.47
C ILE A 99 7.28 -13.03 -15.74
N ALA A 100 7.33 -13.69 -16.90
CA ALA A 100 7.22 -13.02 -18.18
C ALA A 100 5.74 -12.97 -18.61
N LEU A 101 5.21 -11.76 -18.75
CA LEU A 101 3.88 -11.53 -19.32
C LEU A 101 4.02 -11.27 -20.82
N LEU A 102 3.25 -12.02 -21.61
CA LEU A 102 3.20 -11.86 -23.06
C LEU A 102 1.80 -11.39 -23.48
N ALA A 103 1.73 -10.73 -24.63
CA ALA A 103 0.50 -10.12 -25.11
C ALA A 103 -0.60 -11.14 -25.44
N ASP A 104 -0.24 -12.25 -26.10
CA ASP A 104 -1.19 -13.26 -26.60
C ASP A 104 -0.78 -14.69 -26.18
N GLU A 105 -1.77 -15.58 -26.02
CA GLU A 105 -1.53 -17.02 -25.77
C GLU A 105 -0.68 -17.69 -26.87
N LYS A 106 -0.93 -17.33 -28.13
CA LYS A 106 -0.15 -17.86 -29.27
C LYS A 106 1.33 -17.47 -29.15
N SER A 107 1.60 -16.26 -28.67
CA SER A 107 2.98 -15.78 -28.47
C SER A 107 3.70 -16.58 -27.37
N VAL A 108 2.98 -16.97 -26.31
CA VAL A 108 3.49 -17.87 -25.27
C VAL A 108 3.89 -19.22 -25.90
N ASP A 109 3.03 -19.81 -26.72
CA ASP A 109 3.32 -21.09 -27.39
C ASP A 109 4.55 -21.01 -28.30
N PHE A 110 4.72 -19.92 -29.04
CA PHE A 110 5.90 -19.71 -29.89
C PHE A 110 7.18 -19.63 -29.06
N VAL A 111 7.16 -18.88 -27.95
CA VAL A 111 8.30 -18.75 -27.04
C VAL A 111 8.62 -20.10 -26.39
N LEU A 112 7.62 -20.84 -25.90
CA LEU A 112 7.81 -22.18 -25.34
C LEU A 112 8.39 -23.16 -26.37
N LYS A 113 7.95 -23.09 -27.63
CA LYS A 113 8.53 -23.90 -28.73
C LYS A 113 9.98 -23.52 -29.01
N ALA A 114 10.32 -22.24 -29.03
CA ALA A 114 11.70 -21.76 -29.21
C ALA A 114 12.60 -22.23 -28.05
N VAL A 115 12.14 -22.08 -26.80
CA VAL A 115 12.86 -22.56 -25.60
C VAL A 115 13.08 -24.08 -25.67
N LYS A 116 12.06 -24.86 -26.05
CA LYS A 116 12.20 -26.32 -26.24
C LYS A 116 13.23 -26.67 -27.32
N LYS A 117 13.29 -25.92 -28.42
CA LYS A 117 14.30 -26.12 -29.48
C LYS A 117 15.72 -25.82 -28.97
N LEU A 118 15.90 -24.72 -28.24
CA LEU A 118 17.19 -24.35 -27.64
C LEU A 118 17.67 -25.39 -26.63
N ALA A 119 16.77 -25.86 -25.76
CA ALA A 119 17.08 -26.91 -24.78
C ALA A 119 17.58 -28.21 -25.45
N LYS A 120 17.02 -28.59 -26.61
CA LYS A 120 17.49 -29.76 -27.39
C LYS A 120 18.90 -29.56 -27.93
N THR A 121 19.22 -28.36 -28.41
CA THR A 121 20.54 -28.05 -28.95
C THR A 121 21.62 -27.90 -27.88
N LYS A 122 21.25 -27.83 -26.59
CA LYS A 122 22.14 -27.55 -25.43
C LYS A 122 22.99 -26.28 -25.55
N LYS A 123 22.81 -25.50 -26.62
CA LYS A 123 23.42 -24.18 -26.84
C LYS A 123 22.54 -23.17 -26.13
N TYR A 124 22.91 -22.84 -24.89
CA TYR A 124 22.24 -21.78 -24.15
C TYR A 124 22.70 -20.42 -24.69
N PRO A 125 21.77 -19.47 -24.88
CA PRO A 125 22.15 -18.12 -25.27
C PRO A 125 22.98 -17.47 -24.15
N ILE A 126 24.01 -16.72 -24.54
CA ILE A 126 24.75 -15.89 -23.59
C ILE A 126 23.86 -14.70 -23.23
N TRP A 127 23.78 -14.38 -21.94
CA TRP A 127 22.97 -13.25 -21.48
C TRP A 127 23.43 -11.96 -22.18
N GLY A 128 22.52 -11.32 -22.92
CA GLY A 128 22.81 -10.08 -23.65
C GLY A 128 23.12 -10.21 -25.13
N GLU A 129 23.22 -11.43 -25.65
CA GLU A 129 23.51 -11.66 -27.06
C GLU A 129 22.27 -11.31 -27.90
N GLY A 130 22.36 -10.24 -28.71
CA GLY A 130 21.29 -9.77 -29.59
C GLY A 130 20.40 -8.65 -29.03
N LEU A 131 20.70 -8.13 -27.83
CA LEU A 131 20.02 -6.93 -27.32
C LEU A 131 20.60 -5.69 -28.00
N LYS A 132 19.77 -4.89 -28.69
CA LYS A 132 20.20 -3.69 -29.43
C LYS A 132 20.89 -2.66 -28.53
N ASP A 133 20.46 -2.58 -27.28
CA ASP A 133 20.96 -1.61 -26.30
C ASP A 133 22.11 -2.17 -25.43
N GLY A 134 22.56 -3.41 -25.70
CA GLY A 134 23.58 -4.11 -24.92
C GLY A 134 23.12 -4.48 -23.50
N VAL A 135 23.92 -5.25 -22.77
CA VAL A 135 23.64 -5.53 -21.35
C VAL A 135 24.00 -4.28 -20.55
N PRO A 136 23.10 -3.74 -19.71
CA PRO A 136 23.43 -2.63 -18.84
C PRO A 136 24.60 -3.02 -17.93
N VAL A 137 25.62 -2.17 -17.89
CA VAL A 137 26.91 -2.50 -17.31
C VAL A 137 26.80 -2.67 -15.80
N PHE A 138 27.29 -3.78 -15.28
CA PHE A 138 27.37 -4.07 -13.85
C PHE A 138 28.70 -3.61 -13.24
N GLY A 139 28.75 -3.50 -11.90
CA GLY A 139 29.97 -3.20 -11.15
C GLY A 139 30.20 -1.71 -10.95
N ALA A 140 31.43 -1.24 -11.16
CA ALA A 140 31.81 0.14 -10.82
C ALA A 140 31.02 1.21 -11.61
N GLN A 141 30.64 0.92 -12.85
CA GLN A 141 29.83 1.85 -13.65
C GLN A 141 28.42 2.01 -13.07
N TRP A 142 27.81 0.92 -12.60
CA TRP A 142 26.49 0.93 -11.94
C TRP A 142 26.51 1.73 -10.62
N LEU A 143 27.58 1.62 -9.82
CA LEU A 143 27.73 2.46 -8.63
C LEU A 143 27.91 3.94 -8.99
N ARG A 144 28.69 4.23 -10.05
CA ARG A 144 28.90 5.61 -10.51
C ARG A 144 27.61 6.23 -11.03
N THR A 145 26.77 5.49 -11.74
CA THR A 145 25.46 5.98 -12.19
C THR A 145 24.54 6.22 -11.00
N HIS A 146 24.49 5.28 -10.04
CA HIS A 146 23.72 5.47 -8.81
C HIS A 146 24.14 6.73 -8.04
N ASN A 147 25.44 6.92 -7.80
CA ASN A 147 25.93 8.10 -7.09
C ASN A 147 25.57 9.41 -7.83
N LYS A 148 25.60 9.42 -9.17
CA LYS A 148 25.15 10.59 -9.94
C LYS A 148 23.66 10.84 -9.82
N LEU A 149 22.84 9.79 -9.76
CA LEU A 149 21.38 9.88 -9.62
C LEU A 149 20.96 10.26 -8.19
N SER A 150 21.70 9.82 -7.17
CA SER A 150 21.44 10.15 -5.77
C SER A 150 21.74 11.61 -5.43
N TYR A 151 22.65 12.25 -6.17
CA TYR A 151 23.00 13.66 -5.99
C TYR A 151 22.78 14.44 -7.30
N PRO A 152 21.53 14.66 -7.70
CA PRO A 152 21.21 15.47 -8.88
C PRO A 152 21.50 16.96 -8.62
N GLY A 153 21.60 17.74 -9.69
CA GLY A 153 21.71 19.20 -9.59
C GLY A 153 20.45 19.83 -8.99
N ASN A 154 20.60 20.99 -8.33
CA ASN A 154 19.50 21.69 -7.66
C ASN A 154 18.32 21.97 -8.60
N ASP A 155 18.60 22.36 -9.85
CA ASP A 155 17.58 22.68 -10.86
C ASP A 155 16.63 21.51 -11.13
N VAL A 156 17.16 20.28 -11.16
CA VAL A 156 16.36 19.06 -11.38
C VAL A 156 15.49 18.78 -10.16
N VAL A 157 16.04 18.97 -8.96
CA VAL A 157 15.29 18.77 -7.70
C VAL A 157 14.14 19.76 -7.60
N GLN A 158 14.38 21.03 -7.91
CA GLN A 158 13.35 22.08 -7.90
C GLN A 158 12.21 21.74 -8.87
N ALA A 159 12.53 21.36 -10.10
CA ALA A 159 11.52 20.99 -11.09
C ALA A 159 10.63 19.82 -10.63
N VAL A 160 11.22 18.80 -9.99
CA VAL A 160 10.46 17.65 -9.45
C VAL A 160 9.61 18.08 -8.24
N VAL A 161 10.15 18.91 -7.36
CA VAL A 161 9.41 19.43 -6.19
C VAL A 161 8.23 20.29 -6.62
N ASP A 162 8.43 21.17 -7.60
CA ASP A 162 7.37 22.01 -8.15
C ASP A 162 6.28 21.15 -8.81
N ALA A 163 6.66 20.15 -9.60
CA ALA A 163 5.72 19.19 -10.19
C ALA A 163 4.96 18.37 -9.13
N TYR A 164 5.64 17.99 -8.04
CA TYR A 164 4.99 17.30 -6.93
C TYR A 164 3.95 18.18 -6.24
N PHE A 165 4.29 19.43 -5.93
CA PHE A 165 3.36 20.34 -5.26
C PHE A 165 2.17 20.72 -6.13
N THR A 166 2.32 20.86 -7.45
CA THR A 166 1.18 21.13 -8.34
C THR A 166 0.19 19.96 -8.33
N VAL A 167 0.67 18.71 -8.44
CA VAL A 167 -0.17 17.51 -8.37
C VAL A 167 -0.78 17.35 -6.97
N PHE A 168 0.00 17.58 -5.91
CA PHE A 168 -0.47 17.49 -4.53
C PHE A 168 -1.58 18.50 -4.24
N ASN A 169 -1.38 19.78 -4.58
CA ASN A 169 -2.36 20.84 -4.37
C ASN A 169 -3.65 20.57 -5.14
N ARG A 170 -3.55 20.07 -6.39
CA ARG A 170 -4.73 19.63 -7.15
C ARG A 170 -5.49 18.52 -6.41
N LYS A 171 -4.79 17.48 -5.95
CA LYS A 171 -5.41 16.36 -5.20
C LYS A 171 -6.06 16.84 -3.90
N GLU A 172 -5.45 17.78 -3.18
CA GLU A 172 -6.05 18.38 -1.99
C GLU A 172 -7.31 19.19 -2.33
N GLU A 173 -7.28 20.00 -3.39
CA GLU A 173 -8.45 20.76 -3.85
C GLU A 173 -9.60 19.84 -4.26
N GLU A 174 -9.31 18.76 -5.00
CA GLU A 174 -10.30 17.74 -5.37
C GLU A 174 -10.88 17.06 -4.13
N ALA A 175 -10.05 16.68 -3.16
CA ALA A 175 -10.51 16.11 -1.89
C ALA A 175 -11.40 17.09 -1.12
N HIS A 176 -11.03 18.37 -1.07
CA HIS A 176 -11.84 19.44 -0.47
C HIS A 176 -13.17 19.64 -1.20
N GLN A 177 -13.19 19.57 -2.53
CA GLN A 177 -14.42 19.66 -3.32
C GLN A 177 -15.33 18.45 -3.10
N LEU A 178 -14.77 17.24 -3.06
CA LEU A 178 -15.51 16.01 -2.75
C LEU A 178 -16.09 16.07 -1.33
N ALA A 179 -15.32 16.51 -0.34
CA ALA A 179 -15.82 16.70 1.01
C ALA A 179 -16.95 17.73 1.08
N LYS A 180 -16.87 18.84 0.33
CA LYS A 180 -17.96 19.82 0.21
C LYS A 180 -19.20 19.21 -0.46
N ARG A 181 -19.03 18.40 -1.51
CA ARG A 181 -20.14 17.72 -2.19
C ARG A 181 -20.84 16.72 -1.28
N LEU A 182 -20.07 15.85 -0.61
CA LEU A 182 -20.60 14.88 0.37
C LEU A 182 -21.33 15.57 1.51
N ARG A 183 -20.84 16.72 1.98
CA ARG A 183 -21.54 17.51 3.01
C ARG A 183 -22.86 18.10 2.53
N ASN A 184 -22.97 18.41 1.24
CA ASN A 184 -24.14 19.04 0.65
C ASN A 184 -25.15 18.01 0.09
N GLU A 185 -24.86 16.71 0.17
CA GLU A 185 -25.79 15.66 -0.20
C GLU A 185 -26.93 15.62 0.83
N PRO A 186 -28.19 15.87 0.44
CA PRO A 186 -29.32 15.83 1.37
C PRO A 186 -29.58 14.39 1.81
N ASP A 187 -29.84 14.19 3.11
CA ASP A 187 -30.27 12.90 3.64
C ASP A 187 -31.65 12.49 3.07
N GLU A 188 -32.07 11.24 3.28
CA GLU A 188 -33.37 10.70 2.79
C GLU A 188 -34.59 11.55 3.23
N ASP A 189 -34.46 12.29 4.33
CA ASP A 189 -35.47 13.23 4.86
C ASP A 189 -35.31 14.68 4.36
N GLY A 190 -34.38 14.97 3.44
CA GLY A 190 -34.16 16.28 2.81
C GLY A 190 -33.43 17.32 3.66
N PHE A 191 -32.87 16.92 4.81
CA PHE A 191 -32.08 17.81 5.67
C PHE A 191 -30.59 17.76 5.29
N VAL A 192 -29.94 18.93 5.27
CA VAL A 192 -28.49 19.06 5.02
C VAL A 192 -27.77 19.20 6.36
N MET A 193 -26.85 18.28 6.67
CA MET A 193 -26.05 18.36 7.89
C MET A 193 -25.06 19.53 7.86
N VAL A 194 -25.30 20.55 8.70
CA VAL A 194 -24.38 21.68 8.88
C VAL A 194 -23.16 21.28 9.73
N THR A 195 -22.23 20.52 9.18
CA THR A 195 -20.98 20.13 9.86
C THR A 195 -19.86 21.16 9.66
N ARG A 196 -19.38 21.86 10.70
CA ARG A 196 -18.30 22.89 10.58
C ARG A 196 -17.11 22.39 9.72
N GLY A 197 -17.01 22.91 8.49
CA GLY A 197 -16.14 22.39 7.42
C GLY A 197 -14.66 22.75 7.54
N GLY A 198 -14.04 22.48 8.69
CA GLY A 198 -12.66 22.88 8.99
C GLY A 198 -11.69 21.74 9.29
N ARG A 199 -12.10 20.47 9.24
CA ARG A 199 -11.19 19.32 9.46
C ARG A 199 -10.99 18.56 8.16
N SER A 200 -9.98 18.96 7.39
CA SER A 200 -9.56 18.27 6.17
C SER A 200 -8.66 17.06 6.45
N ALA A 201 -7.98 17.05 7.60
CA ALA A 201 -7.23 15.88 8.02
C ALA A 201 -8.11 14.96 8.89
N PRO A 202 -8.10 13.64 8.69
CA PRO A 202 -8.41 12.74 9.81
C PRO A 202 -7.49 13.17 10.94
N ALA A 203 -8.08 13.57 12.08
CA ALA A 203 -7.31 13.88 13.28
C ALA A 203 -6.28 12.76 13.43
N ARG A 204 -5.00 13.13 13.59
CA ARG A 204 -3.92 12.16 13.80
C ARG A 204 -4.43 11.15 14.83
N ARG A 205 -4.15 9.85 14.63
CA ARG A 205 -4.72 8.78 15.45
C ARG A 205 -4.64 9.12 16.95
N ASP A 206 -3.55 9.75 17.36
CA ASP A 206 -3.31 10.28 18.70
C ASP A 206 -4.36 11.31 19.17
N GLU A 207 -4.70 12.31 18.35
CA GLU A 207 -5.73 13.32 18.69
C GLU A 207 -7.15 12.71 18.71
N ALA A 208 -7.40 11.69 17.87
CA ALA A 208 -8.66 10.94 17.89
C ALA A 208 -8.79 10.07 19.15
N GLU A 209 -7.68 9.45 19.59
CA GLU A 209 -7.61 8.68 20.82
C GLU A 209 -7.75 9.58 22.05
N GLU A 210 -7.08 10.73 22.08
CA GLU A 210 -7.24 11.72 23.14
C GLU A 210 -8.68 12.27 23.22
N ALA A 211 -9.32 12.53 22.07
CA ALA A 211 -10.70 12.99 22.05
C ALA A 211 -11.66 11.92 22.60
N LYS A 212 -11.41 10.63 22.28
CA LYS A 212 -12.18 9.51 22.85
C LYS A 212 -11.96 9.39 24.35
N GLN A 213 -10.71 9.46 24.82
CA GLN A 213 -10.39 9.46 26.25
C GLN A 213 -11.08 10.61 26.98
N LYS A 214 -10.97 11.85 26.47
CA LYS A 214 -11.65 13.03 27.03
C LYS A 214 -13.17 12.88 27.07
N MET A 215 -13.78 12.19 26.09
CA MET A 215 -15.22 11.90 26.10
C MET A 215 -15.57 10.85 27.15
N LEU A 216 -14.78 9.79 27.30
CA LEU A 216 -14.98 8.76 28.32
C LEU A 216 -14.82 9.34 29.73
N ASP A 217 -13.79 10.14 29.98
CA ASP A 217 -13.57 10.81 31.27
C ASP A 217 -14.74 11.73 31.64
N LYS A 218 -15.28 12.48 30.67
CA LYS A 218 -16.47 13.31 30.88
C LYS A 218 -17.70 12.47 31.20
N GLN A 219 -17.87 11.31 30.56
CA GLN A 219 -18.97 10.41 30.86
C GLN A 219 -18.82 9.77 32.24
N GLN A 220 -17.60 9.39 32.64
CA GLN A 220 -17.32 8.85 33.96
C GLN A 220 -17.59 9.89 35.05
N LYS A 221 -17.09 11.12 34.90
CA LYS A 221 -17.37 12.23 35.83
C LYS A 221 -18.87 12.49 35.99
N LYS A 222 -19.62 12.53 34.89
CA LYS A 222 -21.09 12.67 34.93
C LYS A 222 -21.78 11.51 35.66
N LYS A 223 -21.29 10.28 35.49
CA LYS A 223 -21.80 9.12 36.24
C LYS A 223 -21.50 9.26 37.73
N ASP A 224 -20.28 9.64 38.10
CA ASP A 224 -19.86 9.81 39.50
C ASP A 224 -20.60 10.95 40.21
N GLU A 225 -20.86 12.06 39.53
CA GLU A 225 -21.67 13.17 40.02
C GLU A 225 -23.13 12.73 40.27
N MET A 226 -23.69 11.92 39.37
CA MET A 226 -25.07 11.40 39.50
C MET A 226 -25.22 10.40 40.66
N GLN A 227 -24.16 9.69 41.03
CA GLN A 227 -24.19 8.70 42.12
C GLN A 227 -24.19 9.31 43.54
N ASN A 228 -23.93 10.61 43.68
CA ASN A 228 -23.86 11.28 44.99
C ASN A 228 -25.02 12.27 45.23
N PHE A 229 -26.07 12.23 44.42
CA PHE A 229 -27.16 13.19 44.49
C PHE A 229 -28.00 13.05 45.78
N TYR A 230 -28.17 11.83 46.30
CA TYR A 230 -29.02 11.56 47.45
C TYR A 230 -28.26 11.21 48.73
N ARG A 231 -28.78 11.68 49.87
CA ARG A 231 -28.20 11.45 51.21
C ARG A 231 -28.13 9.97 51.62
N PHE A 232 -28.94 9.08 51.01
CA PHE A 232 -28.86 7.65 51.28
C PHE A 232 -27.64 7.00 50.59
N GLN A 233 -27.29 7.45 49.37
CA GLN A 233 -26.11 6.98 48.64
C GLN A 233 -24.81 7.27 49.41
N LEU A 234 -24.69 8.48 49.99
CA LEU A 234 -23.55 8.83 50.84
C LEU A 234 -23.48 8.03 52.16
N ARG A 235 -24.63 7.60 52.70
CA ARG A 235 -24.67 6.75 53.90
C ARG A 235 -24.27 5.31 53.58
N GLU A 236 -24.73 4.78 52.45
CA GLU A 236 -24.34 3.44 51.98
C GLU A 236 -22.86 3.38 51.61
N LYS A 237 -22.33 4.40 50.92
CA LYS A 237 -20.92 4.47 50.57
C LYS A 237 -20.01 4.49 51.81
N ARG A 238 -20.32 5.33 52.81
CA ARG A 238 -19.56 5.35 54.08
C ARG A 238 -19.62 4.03 54.84
N LYS A 239 -20.77 3.34 54.82
CA LYS A 239 -20.88 1.99 55.41
C LYS A 239 -20.03 0.99 54.65
N ALA A 240 -20.03 1.03 53.32
CA ALA A 240 -19.21 0.15 52.49
C ALA A 240 -17.70 0.38 52.73
N GLU A 241 -17.26 1.63 52.78
CA GLU A 241 -15.87 2.01 53.10
C GLU A 241 -15.47 1.53 54.50
N GLN A 242 -16.35 1.69 55.50
CA GLN A 242 -16.11 1.20 56.86
C GLN A 242 -16.00 -0.33 56.92
N LEU A 243 -16.84 -1.05 56.19
CA LEU A 243 -16.76 -2.52 56.09
C LEU A 243 -15.49 -2.98 55.38
N GLU A 244 -15.05 -2.28 54.33
CA GLU A 244 -13.79 -2.59 53.65
C GLU A 244 -12.58 -2.39 54.58
N LEU A 245 -12.61 -1.33 55.39
CA LEU A 245 -11.56 -1.06 56.38
C LEU A 245 -11.48 -2.16 57.45
N LEU A 246 -12.63 -2.61 57.94
CA LEU A 246 -12.70 -3.72 58.90
C LEU A 246 -12.17 -5.03 58.29
N LYS A 247 -12.52 -5.32 57.02
CA LYS A 247 -11.98 -6.49 56.30
C LYS A 247 -10.45 -6.43 56.18
N LYS A 248 -9.91 -5.28 55.76
CA LYS A 248 -8.44 -5.08 55.67
C LYS A 248 -7.77 -5.27 57.03
N PHE A 249 -8.39 -4.77 58.11
CA PHE A 249 -7.88 -4.95 59.47
C PHE A 249 -7.88 -6.41 59.93
N ASP A 250 -8.95 -7.16 59.64
CA ASP A 250 -9.02 -8.59 59.97
C ASP A 250 -7.99 -9.40 59.18
N ASP A 251 -7.77 -9.07 57.91
CA ASP A 251 -6.74 -9.71 57.09
C ASP A 251 -5.34 -9.42 57.62
N ASP A 252 -5.06 -8.19 58.03
CA ASP A 252 -3.79 -7.83 58.65
C ASP A 252 -3.61 -8.47 60.04
N LYS A 253 -4.68 -8.58 60.82
CA LYS A 253 -4.68 -9.32 62.09
C LYS A 253 -4.35 -10.79 61.87
N LYS A 254 -4.94 -11.43 60.84
CA LYS A 254 -4.61 -12.81 60.45
C LYS A 254 -3.15 -12.95 60.00
N LYS A 255 -2.63 -12.01 59.19
CA LYS A 255 -1.21 -11.99 58.79
C LYS A 255 -0.27 -11.90 60.01
N VAL A 256 -0.58 -11.01 60.95
CA VAL A 256 0.21 -10.84 62.18
C VAL A 256 0.13 -12.09 63.06
N GLN A 257 -1.05 -12.69 63.20
CA GLN A 257 -1.20 -13.96 63.92
C GLN A 257 -0.38 -15.08 63.28
N ALA A 258 -0.45 -15.24 61.95
CA ALA A 258 0.38 -16.21 61.23
C ALA A 258 1.88 -15.95 61.40
N MET A 259 2.32 -14.68 61.45
CA MET A 259 3.72 -14.35 61.77
C MET A 259 4.10 -14.67 63.22
N LYS A 260 3.20 -14.45 64.18
CA LYS A 260 3.41 -14.79 65.59
C LYS A 260 3.46 -16.31 65.82
N GLU A 261 2.63 -17.06 65.13
CA GLU A 261 2.65 -18.54 65.14
C GLU A 261 3.95 -19.08 64.56
N LYS A 262 4.41 -18.53 63.42
CA LYS A 262 5.70 -18.89 62.81
C LYS A 262 6.91 -18.54 63.69
N ARG A 263 6.82 -17.49 64.50
CA ARG A 263 7.90 -17.07 65.43
C ARG A 263 7.92 -17.85 66.75
N GLY A 264 6.86 -18.62 67.07
CA GLY A 264 6.70 -19.27 68.37
C GLY A 264 6.47 -18.26 69.51
N LYS A 265 5.87 -18.71 70.62
CA LYS A 265 5.60 -17.86 71.81
C LYS A 265 6.93 -17.53 72.51
N PHE A 266 7.58 -16.45 72.05
CA PHE A 266 8.73 -15.85 72.69
C PHE A 266 8.33 -15.35 74.09
N ARG A 267 8.84 -16.02 75.13
CA ARG A 267 8.80 -15.53 76.51
C ARG A 267 10.13 -14.81 76.76
N PRO A 268 10.14 -13.49 76.97
CA PRO A 268 11.35 -12.82 77.43
C PRO A 268 11.67 -13.30 78.85
N GLU A 269 12.90 -13.75 79.09
CA GLU A 269 13.42 -13.96 80.44
C GLU A 269 13.53 -12.59 81.13
N VAL A 270 13.01 -12.51 82.36
CA VAL A 270 13.07 -11.35 83.25
C VAL A 270 14.44 -11.28 83.91
#